data_AF-A0A1B8ZR67-F1
#
_entry.id   AF-A0A1B8ZR67-F1
#
_cell.length_a   1.000
_cell.length_b   1.000
_cell.length_c   1.000
_cell.angle_alpha   90.00
_cell.angle_beta   90.00
_cell.angle_gamma   90.00
#
_symmetry.space_group_name_H-M   'P 1'
#
loop_
_entity.id
_entity.type
_entity.pdbx_description
1 polymer ?
#
loop_
_entity_poly.entity_id
_entity_poly.type
_entity_poly.pdbx_seq_one_letter_code
_entity_poly.pdbx_strand_id
1 'polypeptide(L)'
;MSPELRELFEIRQDEEKSRQPSQQNIWKHIIIRLAVIVSGTIVFFIIMSKASGWGAFGFALYMLIFHVLWFLFIFIEAIVLQSNEKYKLRNVNFIFMGILLLLYGIVFALLGL
;
A
#
# COMPACT_ATOMS: atom_id res chain seq x y z
N MET A 1 12.92 -40.17 24.10
CA MET A 1 11.98 -39.43 23.24
C MET A 1 11.00 -40.45 22.68
N SER A 2 9.68 -40.25 22.83
CA SER A 2 8.69 -41.21 22.34
C SER A 2 8.51 -41.08 20.82
N PRO A 3 8.21 -42.18 20.10
CA PRO A 3 8.05 -42.19 18.65
C PRO A 3 6.98 -41.18 18.14
N GLU A 4 5.87 -41.06 18.88
CA GLU A 4 4.76 -40.15 18.54
C GLU A 4 5.17 -38.67 18.55
N LEU A 5 6.04 -38.28 19.47
CA LEU A 5 6.54 -36.90 19.51
C LEU A 5 7.47 -36.61 18.32
N ARG A 6 8.22 -37.61 17.87
CA ARG A 6 9.11 -37.47 16.71
C ARG A 6 8.30 -37.32 15.42
N GLU A 7 7.25 -38.10 15.22
CA GLU A 7 6.32 -37.92 14.10
C GLU A 7 5.65 -36.54 14.13
N LEU A 8 5.19 -36.07 15.30
CA LEU A 8 4.59 -34.73 15.42
C LEU A 8 5.57 -33.60 15.09
N PHE A 9 6.86 -33.78 15.41
CA PHE A 9 7.90 -32.81 15.05
C PHE A 9 8.29 -32.88 13.57
N GLU A 10 8.38 -34.08 12.98
CA GLU A 10 8.62 -34.29 11.55
C GLU A 10 7.47 -33.71 10.70
N ILE A 11 6.21 -33.99 11.07
CA ILE A 11 5.01 -33.44 10.41
C ILE A 11 4.99 -31.91 10.45
N ARG A 12 5.30 -31.28 11.60
CA ARG A 12 5.38 -29.82 11.69
C ARG A 12 6.54 -29.24 10.89
N GLN A 13 7.70 -29.90 10.86
CA GLN A 13 8.84 -29.46 10.06
C GLN A 13 8.56 -29.51 8.56
N ASP A 14 7.83 -30.53 8.09
CA ASP A 14 7.48 -30.68 6.69
C ASP A 14 6.45 -29.64 6.22
N GLU A 15 5.48 -29.29 7.07
CA GLU A 15 4.59 -28.15 6.82
C GLU A 15 5.37 -26.81 6.78
N GLU A 16 6.33 -26.61 7.69
CA GLU A 16 7.14 -25.40 7.77
C GLU A 16 8.11 -25.26 6.58
N LYS A 17 8.64 -26.38 6.05
CA LYS A 17 9.48 -26.42 4.85
C LYS A 17 8.69 -26.17 3.56
N SER A 18 7.41 -26.53 3.52
CA SER A 18 6.52 -26.28 2.38
C SER A 18 6.15 -24.81 2.23
N ARG A 19 6.25 -24.02 3.30
CA ARG A 19 6.12 -22.54 3.29
C ARG A 19 7.43 -21.86 2.86
N GLN A 20 8.09 -22.35 1.82
CA GLN A 20 9.17 -21.60 1.20
C GLN A 20 8.67 -20.18 0.89
N PRO A 21 9.39 -19.13 1.32
CA PRO A 21 8.95 -17.77 1.08
C PRO A 21 8.90 -17.57 -0.43
N SER A 22 7.69 -17.57 -1.01
CA SER A 22 7.46 -17.16 -2.40
C SER A 22 8.31 -15.92 -2.63
N GLN A 23 9.19 -15.88 -3.63
CA GLN A 23 10.01 -14.70 -3.91
C GLN A 23 9.10 -13.49 -4.08
N GLN A 24 8.89 -12.74 -2.99
CA GLN A 24 8.03 -11.58 -2.98
C GLN A 24 8.80 -10.48 -3.69
N ASN A 25 8.35 -10.14 -4.90
CA ASN A 25 8.98 -9.10 -5.69
C ASN A 25 8.60 -7.71 -5.15
N ILE A 26 9.32 -7.29 -4.11
CA ILE A 26 9.14 -6.01 -3.41
C ILE A 26 9.27 -4.83 -4.38
N TRP A 27 10.19 -4.90 -5.35
CA TRP A 27 10.36 -3.84 -6.34
C TRP A 27 9.13 -3.64 -7.22
N LYS A 28 8.59 -4.73 -7.76
CA LYS A 28 7.36 -4.67 -8.55
C LYS A 28 6.20 -4.10 -7.72
N HIS A 29 6.13 -4.47 -6.45
CA HIS A 29 5.14 -3.96 -5.49
C HIS A 29 5.25 -2.44 -5.34
N ILE A 30 6.45 -1.91 -5.09
CA ILE A 30 6.68 -0.47 -4.94
C ILE A 30 6.36 0.29 -6.25
N ILE A 31 6.84 -0.23 -7.37
CA ILE A 31 6.68 0.41 -8.69
C ILE A 31 5.22 0.59 -9.05
N ILE A 32 4.38 -0.45 -8.86
CA ILE A 32 2.95 -0.37 -9.18
C ILE A 32 2.27 0.71 -8.34
N ARG A 33 2.62 0.82 -7.04
CA ARG A 33 2.03 1.83 -6.16
C ARG A 33 2.36 3.24 -6.55
N LEU A 34 3.64 3.48 -6.84
CA LEU A 34 4.10 4.77 -7.31
C LEU A 34 3.47 5.10 -8.66
N ALA A 35 3.41 4.14 -9.58
CA ALA A 35 2.84 4.35 -10.90
C ALA A 35 1.37 4.80 -10.82
N VAL A 36 0.54 4.13 -10.02
CA VAL A 36 -0.88 4.49 -9.90
C VAL A 36 -1.05 5.87 -9.27
N ILE A 37 -0.39 6.16 -8.14
CA ILE A 37 -0.58 7.44 -7.45
C ILE A 37 -0.03 8.62 -8.26
N VAL A 38 1.13 8.45 -8.90
CA VAL A 38 1.78 9.51 -9.69
C VAL A 38 1.01 9.75 -10.98
N SER A 39 0.66 8.70 -11.73
CA SER A 39 -0.09 8.87 -12.97
C SER A 39 -1.48 9.48 -12.73
N GLY A 40 -2.21 9.02 -11.70
CA GLY A 40 -3.50 9.58 -11.32
C GLY A 40 -3.37 11.07 -10.96
N THR A 41 -2.38 11.42 -10.13
CA THR A 41 -2.10 12.83 -9.76
C THR A 41 -1.80 13.70 -10.98
N ILE A 42 -0.96 13.22 -11.91
CA ILE A 42 -0.63 13.96 -13.14
C ILE A 42 -1.86 14.18 -14.01
N VAL A 43 -2.72 13.16 -14.17
CA VAL A 43 -3.96 13.27 -14.94
C VAL A 43 -4.88 14.33 -14.35
N PHE A 44 -5.10 14.31 -13.03
CA PHE A 44 -5.91 15.34 -12.37
C PHE A 44 -5.31 16.73 -12.53
N PHE A 45 -3.99 16.87 -12.40
CA PHE A 45 -3.30 18.15 -12.57
C PHE A 45 -3.48 18.71 -14.00
N ILE A 46 -3.34 17.88 -15.04
CA ILE A 46 -3.58 18.27 -16.43
C ILE A 46 -5.02 18.74 -16.62
N ILE A 47 -6.01 18.00 -16.11
CA ILE A 47 -7.42 18.37 -16.22
C ILE A 47 -7.70 19.69 -15.50
N MET A 48 -7.18 19.85 -14.27
CA MET A 48 -7.31 21.09 -13.49
C MET A 48 -6.72 22.29 -14.21
N SER A 49 -5.55 22.16 -14.83
CA SER A 49 -4.90 23.26 -15.57
C SER A 49 -5.73 23.77 -16.77
N LYS A 50 -6.66 22.95 -17.28
CA LYS A 50 -7.57 23.32 -18.38
C LYS A 50 -8.94 23.77 -17.89
N ALA A 51 -9.25 23.57 -16.60
CA ALA A 51 -10.53 23.90 -16.02
C ALA A 51 -10.61 25.40 -15.70
N SER A 52 -11.78 26.00 -15.90
CA SER A 52 -12.05 27.40 -15.56
C SER A 52 -13.02 27.52 -14.38
N GLY A 53 -12.90 28.63 -13.63
CA GLY A 53 -13.75 28.91 -12.48
C GLY A 53 -13.72 27.81 -11.42
N TRP A 54 -14.88 27.45 -10.88
CA TRP A 54 -15.04 26.42 -9.85
C TRP A 54 -14.74 24.99 -10.32
N GLY A 55 -14.59 24.75 -11.62
CA GLY A 55 -14.27 23.42 -12.15
C GLY A 55 -12.95 22.87 -11.62
N ALA A 56 -11.91 23.72 -11.51
CA ALA A 56 -10.62 23.33 -10.97
C ALA A 56 -10.71 22.88 -9.50
N PHE A 57 -11.56 23.54 -8.71
CA PHE A 57 -11.83 23.15 -7.32
C PHE A 57 -12.56 21.80 -7.24
N GLY A 58 -13.55 21.56 -8.11
CA GLY A 58 -14.22 20.26 -8.19
C GLY A 58 -13.25 19.12 -8.51
N PHE A 59 -12.33 19.33 -9.46
CA PHE A 59 -11.29 18.33 -9.78
C PHE A 59 -10.28 18.14 -8.64
N ALA A 60 -9.96 19.18 -7.88
CA ALA A 60 -9.14 19.04 -6.68
C ALA A 60 -9.82 18.14 -5.62
N LEU A 61 -11.15 18.25 -5.44
CA LEU A 61 -11.91 17.35 -4.57
C LEU A 61 -11.92 15.91 -5.09
N TYR A 62 -12.13 15.70 -6.38
CA TYR A 62 -12.04 14.35 -6.97
C TYR A 62 -10.65 13.74 -6.83
N MET A 63 -9.60 14.55 -7.00
CA MET A 63 -8.23 14.13 -6.75
C MET A 63 -8.05 13.68 -5.29
N LEU A 64 -8.51 14.46 -4.32
CA LEU A 64 -8.47 14.08 -2.90
C LEU A 64 -9.18 12.75 -2.65
N ILE A 65 -10.38 12.55 -3.20
CA ILE A 65 -11.13 11.29 -3.08
C ILE A 65 -10.32 10.13 -3.68
N PHE A 66 -9.70 10.33 -4.84
CA PHE A 66 -8.83 9.32 -5.46
C PHE A 66 -7.66 8.94 -4.54
N HIS A 67 -6.96 9.90 -3.95
CA HIS A 67 -5.86 9.62 -3.00
C HIS A 67 -6.36 8.88 -1.75
N VAL A 68 -7.52 9.25 -1.21
CA VAL A 68 -8.13 8.57 -0.05
C VAL A 68 -8.51 7.13 -0.39
N LEU A 69 -9.14 6.89 -1.55
CA LEU A 69 -9.47 5.54 -2.01
C LEU A 69 -8.23 4.69 -2.24
N TRP A 70 -7.18 5.28 -2.82
CA TRP A 70 -5.91 4.60 -3.02
C TRP A 70 -5.23 4.25 -1.69
N PHE A 71 -5.25 5.18 -0.73
CA PHE A 71 -4.76 4.93 0.63
C PHE A 71 -5.53 3.78 1.30
N LEU A 72 -6.87 3.78 1.22
CA LEU A 72 -7.71 2.73 1.78
C LEU A 72 -7.41 1.36 1.14
N PHE A 73 -7.19 1.32 -0.17
CA PHE A 73 -6.77 0.11 -0.87
C PHE A 73 -5.46 -0.46 -0.31
N ILE A 74 -4.43 0.38 -0.14
CA ILE A 74 -3.13 -0.01 0.42
C ILE A 74 -3.28 -0.50 1.87
N PHE A 75 -4.16 0.13 2.64
CA PHE A 75 -4.46 -0.25 4.02
C PHE A 75 -5.11 -1.63 4.11
N ILE A 76 -6.18 -1.87 3.34
CA ILE A 76 -6.87 -3.17 3.29
C ILE A 76 -5.88 -4.25 2.86
N GLU A 77 -5.07 -3.99 1.84
CA GLU A 77 -4.07 -4.94 1.40
C GLU A 77 -2.99 -5.20 2.46
N ALA A 78 -2.60 -4.20 3.27
CA ALA A 78 -1.69 -4.42 4.39
C ALA A 78 -2.29 -5.42 5.41
N ILE A 79 -3.59 -5.34 5.68
CA ILE A 79 -4.32 -6.30 6.52
C ILE A 79 -4.31 -7.69 5.87
N VAL A 80 -4.61 -7.79 4.58
CA VAL A 80 -4.58 -9.07 3.86
C VAL A 80 -3.17 -9.68 3.86
N LEU A 81 -2.12 -8.88 3.69
CA LEU A 81 -0.73 -9.34 3.73
C LEU A 81 -0.31 -9.77 5.14
N GLN A 82 -0.85 -9.14 6.18
CA GLN A 82 -0.70 -9.57 7.57
C GLN A 82 -1.27 -10.97 7.78
N SER A 83 -2.49 -11.21 7.30
CA SER A 83 -3.15 -12.52 7.42
C SER A 83 -2.44 -13.64 6.63
N ASN A 84 -1.71 -13.28 5.57
CA ASN A 84 -0.97 -14.22 4.72
C ASN A 84 0.52 -14.35 5.09
N GLU A 85 0.94 -13.87 6.27
CA GLU A 85 2.34 -13.91 6.75
C GLU A 85 3.35 -13.21 5.81
N LYS A 86 2.87 -12.32 4.92
CA LYS A 86 3.69 -11.59 3.93
C LYS A 86 4.23 -10.29 4.51
N TYR A 87 4.98 -10.39 5.60
CA TYR A 87 5.39 -9.25 6.43
C TYR A 87 6.26 -8.21 5.70
N LYS A 88 7.10 -8.64 4.74
CA LYS A 88 7.95 -7.70 3.98
C LYS A 88 7.12 -6.75 3.12
N LEU A 89 6.16 -7.29 2.36
CA LEU A 89 5.25 -6.49 1.52
C LEU A 89 4.31 -5.62 2.38
N ARG A 90 3.84 -6.15 3.51
CA ARG A 90 3.05 -5.40 4.50
C ARG A 90 3.82 -4.18 5.01
N ASN A 91 5.08 -4.37 5.41
CA ASN A 91 5.92 -3.27 5.89
C ASN A 91 6.12 -2.19 4.83
N VAL A 92 6.28 -2.59 3.58
CA VAL A 92 6.36 -1.65 2.46
C VAL A 92 5.07 -0.83 2.32
N ASN A 93 3.89 -1.46 2.45
CA ASN A 93 2.62 -0.74 2.46
C ASN A 93 2.55 0.26 3.63
N PHE A 94 2.96 -0.12 4.84
CA PHE A 94 2.99 0.79 5.98
C PHE A 94 3.93 1.97 5.79
N ILE A 95 5.13 1.74 5.25
CA ILE A 95 6.07 2.83 4.91
C ILE A 95 5.42 3.77 3.88
N PHE A 96 4.79 3.21 2.85
CA PHE A 96 4.13 4.01 1.82
C PHE A 96 2.99 4.87 2.38
N MET A 97 2.16 4.30 3.25
CA MET A 97 1.11 5.04 3.95
C MET A 97 1.68 6.13 4.86
N GLY A 98 2.74 5.84 5.59
CA GLY A 98 3.42 6.82 6.44
C GLY A 98 3.97 8.01 5.64
N ILE A 99 4.62 7.74 4.49
CA ILE A 99 5.11 8.79 3.59
C ILE A 99 3.94 9.63 3.05
N LEU A 100 2.86 9.00 2.58
CA LEU A 100 1.68 9.73 2.08
C LEU A 100 1.09 10.64 3.16
N LEU A 101 0.88 10.14 4.37
CA LEU A 101 0.34 10.93 5.48
C LEU A 101 1.27 12.08 5.86
N LEU A 102 2.59 11.86 5.86
CA LEU A 102 3.56 12.90 6.13
C LEU A 102 3.53 14.00 5.07
N LEU A 103 3.45 13.64 3.78
CA LEU A 103 3.32 14.62 2.70
C LEU A 103 2.04 15.45 2.82
N TYR A 104 0.90 14.81 3.07
CA TYR A 104 -0.37 15.52 3.29
C TYR A 104 -0.33 16.40 4.54
N GLY A 105 0.29 15.91 5.63
CA GLY A 105 0.48 16.68 6.86
C GLY A 105 1.34 17.93 6.65
N ILE A 106 2.41 17.83 5.87
CA ILE A 106 3.24 18.98 5.48
C ILE A 106 2.42 19.98 4.66
N VAL A 107 1.70 19.52 3.64
CA VAL A 107 0.86 20.39 2.80
C VAL A 107 -0.20 21.10 3.65
N PHE A 108 -0.86 20.38 4.54
CA PHE A 108 -1.84 20.93 5.49
C PHE A 108 -1.21 22.01 6.37
N ALA A 109 -0.06 21.72 6.99
CA ALA A 109 0.66 22.68 7.84
C ALA A 109 1.13 23.93 7.09
N LEU A 110 1.56 23.79 5.83
CA LEU A 110 1.97 24.92 4.98
C LEU A 110 0.80 25.80 4.54
N LEU A 111 -0.38 25.20 4.34
CA LEU A 111 -1.59 25.92 3.92
C LEU A 111 -2.30 26.61 5.10
N GLY A 112 -1.88 26.35 6.34
CA GLY A 112 -2.44 27.00 7.54
C GLY A 112 -3.91 26.68 7.79
N LEU A 113 -4.38 25.52 7.28
CA LEU A 113 -5.70 24.96 7.57
C LEU A 113 -5.70 24.20 8.90
#